data_AF-A0A5C5Y9F2-F1
#
_entry.id   AF-A0A5C5Y9F2-F1
#
_cell.length_a   1.000
_cell.length_b   1.000
_cell.length_c   1.000
_cell.angle_alpha   90.00
_cell.angle_beta   90.00
_cell.angle_gamma   90.00
#
_symmetry.space_group_name_H-M   'P 1'
#
loop_
_entity.id
_entity.type
_entity.pdbx_description
1 polymer ?
#
loop_
_entity_poly.entity_id
_entity_poly.type
_entity_poly.pdbx_seq_one_letter_code
_entity_poly.pdbx_strand_id
1 'polypeptide(L)'
;MTSFSRRCLLGSVVCGFPLIAVTYRDSRKGALLNRSTVRRSPIRIDPWGGAGEPGDDPRIVTLADGLLCPPSDYVAPSSGLHYLYLWKCRIDRFGTTQNRYLARILDGSLAGDNRPLFYRDAGDDVHASQDQPDVSEAHADQVLAMLGYLGLSAETPLGEDLLLSDAIVSNAKRFSFQKEYEWSVLALLHYLPPIRQWVNRWGKACSFDAIAHDLFRRPWDTGACNGSHLCQLAASMLNIAEQYEILTDRSRNKLHAYLADAAGRLANNQQADGGWGRMWSRPIPAGPQSPSTLHMTGHHLEWLLLVRHLHTTNPTVIERGIDYCRSKLLSLLNGNDDPQISLCPLVHAVKTVIEFDRLGEEATDEDPAFS
;
A
#
# COMPACT_ATOMS: atom_id res chain seq x y z
N MET A 1 3.31 68.97 -46.91
CA MET A 1 2.03 69.15 -46.20
C MET A 1 1.32 67.80 -46.21
N THR A 2 0.93 67.09 -45.16
CA THR A 2 0.89 67.25 -43.69
C THR A 2 0.51 65.85 -43.17
N SER A 3 1.37 65.17 -42.41
CA SER A 3 1.15 64.75 -41.01
C SER A 3 -0.31 64.70 -40.53
N PHE A 4 -0.76 63.54 -40.01
CA PHE A 4 -1.45 63.52 -38.72
C PHE A 4 -1.21 62.22 -37.94
N SER A 5 -0.76 62.43 -36.71
CA SER A 5 -0.49 61.49 -35.63
C SER A 5 -1.72 61.36 -34.73
N ARG A 6 -1.97 60.18 -34.14
CA ARG A 6 -2.54 60.06 -32.79
C ARG A 6 -1.88 58.93 -32.02
N ARG A 7 -1.38 59.29 -30.83
CA ARG A 7 -0.86 58.45 -29.74
C ARG A 7 -1.98 58.10 -28.74
N CYS A 8 -1.63 57.17 -27.83
CA CYS A 8 -2.09 56.99 -26.43
C CYS A 8 -3.36 56.12 -26.26
N LEU A 9 -3.47 55.09 -25.40
CA LEU A 9 -2.87 54.72 -24.09
C LEU A 9 -2.86 53.18 -23.92
N LEU A 10 -1.76 52.55 -23.46
CA LEU A 10 -1.53 52.00 -22.10
C LEU A 10 -2.52 50.92 -21.62
N GLY A 11 -1.99 49.71 -21.40
CA GLY A 11 -2.71 48.58 -20.77
C GLY A 11 -1.87 47.30 -20.74
N SER A 12 -0.79 47.29 -19.96
CA SER A 12 0.00 46.08 -19.67
C SER A 12 -0.78 45.13 -18.75
N VAL A 13 -0.92 43.87 -19.12
CA VAL A 13 -1.07 42.76 -18.16
C VAL A 13 -0.10 41.65 -18.59
N VAL A 14 1.02 41.58 -17.89
CA VAL A 14 1.99 40.48 -17.97
C VAL A 14 1.50 39.40 -17.02
N CYS A 15 0.84 38.36 -17.54
CA CYS A 15 0.66 37.11 -16.80
C CYS A 15 1.88 36.23 -17.09
N GLY A 16 2.89 36.33 -16.22
CA GLY A 16 4.02 35.42 -16.21
C GLY A 16 3.59 34.05 -15.70
N PHE A 17 3.42 33.09 -16.61
CA PHE A 17 3.49 31.68 -16.25
C PHE A 17 4.98 31.28 -16.21
N PRO A 18 5.45 30.59 -15.16
CA PRO A 18 6.80 30.06 -15.17
C PRO A 18 6.87 29.00 -16.27
N LEU A 19 7.74 29.22 -17.27
CA LEU A 19 8.21 28.17 -18.16
C LEU A 19 8.92 27.11 -17.28
N ILE A 20 8.21 26.05 -16.93
CA ILE A 20 8.85 24.80 -16.53
C ILE A 20 9.52 24.26 -17.79
N ALA A 21 10.84 24.42 -17.87
CA ALA A 21 11.64 23.78 -18.90
C ALA A 21 11.59 22.27 -18.69
N VAL A 22 10.60 21.62 -19.31
CA VAL A 22 10.57 20.16 -19.45
C VAL A 22 11.65 19.80 -20.45
N THR A 23 12.85 19.53 -19.95
CA THR A 23 13.91 18.93 -20.76
C THR A 23 13.46 17.53 -21.14
N TYR A 24 13.14 17.34 -22.43
CA TYR A 24 12.83 16.04 -23.01
C TYR A 24 14.13 15.21 -23.03
N ARG A 25 14.46 14.57 -21.90
CA ARG A 25 15.52 13.57 -21.83
C ARG A 25 15.08 12.35 -22.62
N ASP A 26 15.96 11.88 -23.49
CA ASP A 26 15.85 10.62 -24.23
C ASP A 26 15.30 9.50 -23.32
N SER A 27 14.03 9.15 -23.54
CA SER A 27 13.25 8.20 -22.75
C SER A 27 13.73 6.75 -22.88
N ARG A 28 14.86 6.50 -23.54
CA ARG A 28 15.47 5.17 -23.66
C ARG A 28 16.57 4.90 -22.62
N LYS A 29 17.08 5.92 -21.93
CA LYS A 29 18.03 5.75 -20.83
C LYS A 29 17.26 5.94 -19.51
N GLY A 30 16.94 4.83 -18.83
CA GLY A 30 16.28 4.87 -17.53
C GLY A 30 17.03 5.78 -16.54
N ALA A 31 16.31 6.40 -15.61
CA ALA A 31 16.93 7.32 -14.66
C ALA A 31 17.89 6.59 -13.72
N LEU A 32 19.09 7.15 -13.53
CA LEU A 32 19.94 6.79 -12.39
C LEU A 32 19.35 7.47 -11.15
N LEU A 33 18.80 6.66 -10.25
CA LEU A 33 18.14 7.16 -9.05
C LEU A 33 19.14 7.59 -7.99
N ASN A 34 18.83 8.69 -7.32
CA ASN A 34 19.54 9.23 -6.18
C ASN A 34 18.55 9.93 -5.23
N ARG A 35 19.01 10.46 -4.08
CA ARG A 35 18.12 11.06 -3.08
C ARG A 35 17.21 12.16 -3.64
N SER A 36 17.69 12.99 -4.57
CA SER A 36 16.87 14.08 -5.14
C SER A 36 15.83 13.61 -6.15
N THR A 37 15.91 12.36 -6.60
CA THR A 37 14.87 11.75 -7.45
C THR A 37 13.70 11.18 -6.67
N VAL A 38 13.87 10.96 -5.36
CA VAL A 38 12.83 10.43 -4.47
C VAL A 38 11.93 11.59 -4.03
N ARG A 39 10.61 11.41 -4.11
CA ARG A 39 9.65 12.40 -3.59
C ARG A 39 9.84 12.56 -2.07
N ARG A 40 9.82 13.81 -1.59
CA ARG A 40 9.83 14.08 -0.14
C ARG A 40 8.58 13.54 0.55
N SER A 41 7.40 13.84 0.00
CA SER A 41 6.13 13.34 0.51
C SER A 41 5.70 12.08 -0.24
N PRO A 42 5.31 11.00 0.46
CA PRO A 42 4.80 9.80 -0.20
C PRO A 42 3.47 10.08 -0.86
N ILE A 43 3.22 9.40 -1.98
CA ILE A 43 1.93 9.31 -2.62
C ILE A 43 1.05 8.40 -1.77
N ARG A 44 -0.19 8.81 -1.54
CA ARG A 44 -1.18 8.00 -0.81
C ARG A 44 -1.68 6.89 -1.73
N ILE A 45 -1.78 5.69 -1.17
CA ILE A 45 -2.40 4.51 -1.80
C ILE A 45 -3.53 4.11 -0.87
N ASP A 46 -4.59 4.88 -0.93
CA ASP A 46 -5.79 4.67 -0.13
C ASP A 46 -6.93 4.39 -1.11
N PRO A 47 -8.01 3.70 -0.69
CA PRO A 47 -9.24 3.57 -1.49
C PRO A 47 -9.86 4.92 -1.90
N TRP A 48 -9.26 6.04 -1.47
CA TRP A 48 -9.75 7.40 -1.59
C TRP A 48 -8.68 8.35 -2.14
N GLY A 49 -9.12 9.32 -2.94
CA GLY A 49 -8.35 10.51 -3.34
C GLY A 49 -8.39 11.65 -2.31
N GLY A 50 -8.87 11.42 -1.08
CA GLY A 50 -9.09 12.44 -0.06
C GLY A 50 -9.33 11.85 1.34
N ALA A 51 -9.27 12.71 2.36
CA ALA A 51 -9.57 12.36 3.74
C ALA A 51 -11.09 12.46 3.97
N GLY A 52 -11.74 11.32 4.21
CA GLY A 52 -13.09 11.25 4.78
C GLY A 52 -13.02 10.97 6.28
N GLU A 53 -13.98 11.48 7.05
CA GLU A 53 -14.11 11.17 8.48
C GLU A 53 -14.38 9.65 8.65
N PRO A 54 -13.84 9.00 9.70
CA PRO A 54 -14.14 7.61 9.99
C PRO A 54 -15.63 7.34 10.16
N GLY A 55 -16.15 6.30 9.51
CA GLY A 55 -17.45 5.75 9.83
C GLY A 55 -17.44 5.18 11.25
N ASP A 56 -18.36 5.67 12.07
CA ASP A 56 -18.36 5.50 13.52
C ASP A 56 -19.26 4.30 13.94
N ASP A 57 -18.96 3.05 13.54
CA ASP A 57 -19.54 1.89 14.27
C ASP A 57 -18.83 1.80 15.65
N PRO A 58 -19.51 2.14 16.76
CA PRO A 58 -18.86 2.27 18.06
C PRO A 58 -18.28 0.94 18.57
N ARG A 59 -18.77 -0.21 18.06
CA ARG A 59 -18.32 -1.55 18.48
C ARG A 59 -17.01 -1.93 17.79
N ILE A 60 -16.85 -1.57 16.52
CA ILE A 60 -15.60 -1.78 15.78
C ILE A 60 -14.55 -0.74 16.20
N VAL A 61 -14.98 0.47 16.54
CA VAL A 61 -14.13 1.45 17.21
C VAL A 61 -13.63 0.92 18.56
N THR A 62 -14.50 0.35 19.40
CA THR A 62 -14.11 -0.25 20.69
C THR A 62 -13.18 -1.46 20.49
N LEU A 63 -13.45 -2.31 19.50
CA LEU A 63 -12.58 -3.42 19.11
C LEU A 63 -11.19 -2.91 18.69
N ALA A 64 -11.15 -1.91 17.81
CA ALA A 64 -9.93 -1.27 17.37
C ALA A 64 -9.21 -0.71 18.61
N ASP A 65 -9.87 0.07 19.46
CA ASP A 65 -9.29 0.63 20.68
C ASP A 65 -8.68 -0.42 21.62
N GLY A 66 -9.30 -1.60 21.74
CA GLY A 66 -8.73 -2.73 22.48
C GLY A 66 -7.50 -3.36 21.81
N LEU A 67 -7.49 -3.43 20.47
CA LEU A 67 -6.34 -3.88 19.67
C LEU A 67 -5.26 -2.79 19.52
N LEU A 68 -5.56 -1.54 19.85
CA LEU A 68 -4.70 -0.37 19.64
C LEU A 68 -3.79 -0.06 20.84
N CYS A 69 -3.68 -0.96 21.82
CA CYS A 69 -2.65 -0.90 22.85
C CYS A 69 -1.46 -1.74 22.40
N PRO A 70 -0.45 -1.16 21.71
CA PRO A 70 0.75 -1.93 21.38
C PRO A 70 1.41 -2.42 22.67
N PRO A 71 1.95 -3.65 22.69
CA PRO A 71 2.70 -4.15 23.84
C PRO A 71 3.81 -3.17 24.24
N SER A 72 4.04 -3.02 25.55
CA SER A 72 5.19 -2.27 26.07
C SER A 72 6.53 -2.95 25.76
N ASP A 73 6.46 -4.28 25.56
CA ASP A 73 7.57 -5.22 25.51
C ASP A 73 7.98 -5.53 24.06
N TYR A 74 8.80 -6.57 23.87
CA TYR A 74 9.33 -6.93 22.55
C TYR A 74 8.22 -7.12 21.51
N VAL A 75 8.35 -6.44 20.38
CA VAL A 75 7.48 -6.62 19.21
C VAL A 75 8.35 -6.63 17.97
N ALA A 76 8.11 -7.60 17.08
CA ALA A 76 8.73 -7.59 15.77
C ALA A 76 8.37 -6.27 15.04
N PRO A 77 9.33 -5.50 14.52
CA PRO A 77 9.13 -4.28 13.74
C PRO A 77 7.97 -4.33 12.74
N SER A 78 7.82 -5.42 11.96
CA SER A 78 6.68 -5.55 11.05
C SER A 78 5.35 -5.52 11.80
N SER A 79 5.20 -6.29 12.88
CA SER A 79 4.02 -6.23 13.77
C SER A 79 3.79 -4.85 14.37
N GLY A 80 4.85 -4.18 14.83
CA GLY A 80 4.78 -2.80 15.34
C GLY A 80 4.23 -1.82 14.31
N LEU A 81 4.67 -1.96 13.05
CA LEU A 81 4.20 -1.12 11.95
C LEU A 81 2.73 -1.42 11.58
N HIS A 82 2.25 -2.65 11.72
CA HIS A 82 0.84 -2.97 11.53
C HIS A 82 -0.06 -2.30 12.60
N TYR A 83 0.38 -2.21 13.86
CA TYR A 83 -0.33 -1.39 14.86
C TYR A 83 -0.42 0.08 14.45
N LEU A 84 0.71 0.65 14.01
CA LEU A 84 0.74 2.05 13.54
C LEU A 84 -0.16 2.25 12.31
N TYR A 85 -0.25 1.25 11.44
CA TYR A 85 -1.09 1.30 10.24
C TYR A 85 -2.57 1.32 10.60
N LEU A 86 -2.98 0.49 11.56
CA LEU A 86 -4.34 0.53 12.10
C LEU A 86 -4.65 1.87 12.77
N TRP A 87 -3.70 2.43 13.53
CA TRP A 87 -3.86 3.78 14.08
C TRP A 87 -4.05 4.84 13.00
N LYS A 88 -3.24 4.79 11.94
CA LYS A 88 -3.34 5.75 10.84
C LYS A 88 -4.70 5.70 10.14
N CYS A 89 -5.37 4.56 10.12
CA CYS A 89 -6.73 4.49 9.60
C CYS A 89 -7.64 5.46 10.38
N ARG A 90 -7.42 5.68 11.68
CA ARG A 90 -8.28 6.52 12.53
C ARG A 90 -7.85 7.96 12.70
N ILE A 91 -6.57 8.28 12.51
CA ILE A 91 -6.05 9.63 12.76
C ILE A 91 -5.26 10.12 11.55
N ASP A 92 -5.51 11.35 11.15
CA ASP A 92 -4.79 11.98 10.03
C ASP A 92 -3.31 12.20 10.32
N ARG A 93 -2.94 12.32 11.61
CA ARG A 93 -1.57 12.61 12.05
C ARG A 93 -1.24 11.88 13.34
N PHE A 94 -0.03 11.34 13.40
CA PHE A 94 0.50 10.74 14.62
C PHE A 94 0.73 11.78 15.72
N GLY A 95 0.19 11.49 16.89
CA GLY A 95 0.48 12.21 18.13
C GLY A 95 1.79 11.75 18.76
N THR A 96 2.10 12.29 19.94
CA THR A 96 3.34 12.01 20.67
C THR A 96 3.54 10.52 20.96
N THR A 97 2.48 9.80 21.31
CA THR A 97 2.55 8.36 21.63
C THR A 97 2.92 7.54 20.40
N GLN A 98 2.26 7.78 19.27
CA GLN A 98 2.51 7.10 18.01
C GLN A 98 3.92 7.40 17.49
N ASN A 99 4.34 8.66 17.54
CA ASN A 99 5.68 9.06 17.12
C ASN A 99 6.77 8.44 18.02
N ARG A 100 6.54 8.34 19.33
CA ARG A 100 7.46 7.64 20.24
C ARG A 100 7.51 6.15 19.94
N TYR A 101 6.38 5.51 19.66
CA TYR A 101 6.34 4.10 19.31
C TYR A 101 7.07 3.83 17.99
N LEU A 102 6.82 4.65 16.95
CA LEU A 102 7.56 4.60 15.69
C LEU A 102 9.07 4.78 15.88
N ALA A 103 9.49 5.76 16.69
CA ALA A 103 10.91 5.97 16.98
C ALA A 103 11.52 4.71 17.61
N ARG A 104 10.83 4.07 18.56
CA ARG A 104 11.27 2.82 19.20
C ARG A 104 11.32 1.62 18.25
N ILE A 105 10.49 1.60 17.20
CA ILE A 105 10.60 0.61 16.12
C ILE A 105 11.87 0.86 15.31
N LEU A 106 12.10 2.11 14.89
CA LEU A 106 13.19 2.49 13.99
C LEU A 106 14.57 2.38 14.65
N ASP A 107 14.69 2.70 15.94
CA ASP A 107 15.94 2.57 16.70
C ASP A 107 16.21 1.14 17.21
N GLY A 108 15.26 0.22 17.01
CA GLY A 108 15.35 -1.18 17.43
C GLY A 108 15.17 -1.42 18.93
N SER A 109 14.82 -0.41 19.71
CA SER A 109 14.59 -0.57 21.15
C SER A 109 13.39 -1.48 21.47
N LEU A 110 12.44 -1.65 20.55
CA LEU A 110 11.39 -2.68 20.65
C LEU A 110 11.87 -4.09 20.28
N ALA A 111 12.92 -4.21 19.48
CA ALA A 111 13.48 -5.51 19.13
C ALA A 111 14.47 -6.04 20.19
N GLY A 112 14.66 -5.32 21.31
CA GLY A 112 15.45 -5.78 22.45
C GLY A 112 16.97 -5.84 22.23
N ASP A 113 17.46 -5.68 21.00
CA ASP A 113 18.89 -5.66 20.67
C ASP A 113 19.46 -4.24 20.51
N ASN A 114 18.61 -3.21 20.57
CA ASN A 114 18.94 -1.77 20.40
C ASN A 114 19.74 -1.50 19.12
N ARG A 115 19.56 -2.32 18.08
CA ARG A 115 20.17 -2.08 16.77
C ARG A 115 19.17 -1.34 15.89
N PRO A 116 19.58 -0.22 15.26
CA PRO A 116 18.72 0.47 14.31
C PRO A 116 18.12 -0.50 13.30
N LEU A 117 16.84 -0.35 13.00
CA LEU A 117 16.13 -1.25 12.09
C LEU A 117 16.75 -1.25 10.70
N PHE A 118 17.37 -0.14 10.30
CA PHE A 118 18.10 -0.03 9.05
C PHE A 118 19.56 0.32 9.29
N TYR A 119 20.44 -0.25 8.48
CA TYR A 119 21.86 0.08 8.47
C TYR A 119 22.39 0.14 7.04
N ARG A 120 23.48 0.88 6.87
CA ARG A 120 24.23 0.95 5.62
C ARG A 120 25.41 -0.02 5.68
N ASP A 121 25.56 -0.85 4.66
CA ASP A 121 26.71 -1.76 4.55
C ASP A 121 27.93 -1.06 3.93
N ALA A 122 29.05 -1.80 3.85
CA ALA A 122 30.28 -1.30 3.22
C ALA A 122 30.16 -1.04 1.71
N GLY A 123 29.12 -1.60 1.06
CA GLY A 123 28.80 -1.42 -0.34
C GLY A 123 27.87 -0.23 -0.62
N ASP A 124 27.58 0.59 0.40
CA ASP A 124 26.64 1.73 0.36
C ASP A 124 25.17 1.32 0.16
N ASP A 125 24.85 0.04 0.33
CA ASP A 125 23.48 -0.46 0.32
C ASP A 125 22.85 -0.35 1.70
N VAL A 126 21.54 -0.09 1.71
CA VAL A 126 20.75 -0.05 2.93
C VAL A 126 20.05 -1.39 3.10
N HIS A 127 20.14 -1.94 4.30
CA HIS A 127 19.54 -3.22 4.68
C HIS A 127 18.71 -3.03 5.95
N ALA A 128 17.77 -3.93 6.18
CA ALA A 128 17.11 -4.02 7.48
C ALA A 128 17.86 -5.01 8.38
N SER A 129 18.02 -4.67 9.65
CA SER A 129 18.70 -5.49 10.67
C SER A 129 17.99 -6.82 10.96
N GLN A 130 16.76 -6.98 10.47
CA GLN A 130 15.92 -8.15 10.67
C GLN A 130 15.84 -9.13 9.49
N ASP A 131 16.86 -9.17 8.63
CA ASP A 131 17.07 -10.35 7.75
C ASP A 131 17.49 -11.60 8.58
N GLN A 132 16.85 -11.82 9.75
CA GLN A 132 17.05 -12.97 10.62
C GLN A 132 16.02 -14.07 10.31
N PRO A 133 16.44 -15.34 10.24
CA PRO A 133 15.63 -16.43 9.72
C PRO A 133 14.42 -16.86 10.58
N ASP A 134 14.30 -16.36 11.82
CA ASP A 134 13.32 -16.88 12.80
C ASP A 134 12.06 -16.01 13.00
N VAL A 135 11.91 -14.90 12.27
CA VAL A 135 10.67 -14.11 12.26
C VAL A 135 10.15 -14.04 10.83
N SER A 136 9.24 -14.96 10.49
CA SER A 136 8.81 -15.28 9.12
C SER A 136 8.09 -14.18 8.32
N GLU A 137 8.04 -12.94 8.80
CA GLU A 137 7.17 -11.88 8.24
C GLU A 137 7.82 -10.48 8.23
N ALA A 138 9.15 -10.37 8.19
CA ALA A 138 9.80 -9.07 8.06
C ALA A 138 11.07 -9.15 7.20
N HIS A 139 10.95 -8.85 5.91
CA HIS A 139 12.13 -8.47 5.11
C HIS A 139 12.12 -6.96 4.86
N ALA A 140 13.31 -6.39 4.59
CA ALA A 140 13.52 -4.95 4.52
C ALA A 140 12.49 -4.19 3.65
N ASP A 141 12.11 -4.78 2.52
CA ASP A 141 11.20 -4.15 1.57
C ASP A 141 9.75 -4.06 2.09
N GLN A 142 9.31 -5.01 2.92
CA GLN A 142 8.00 -4.96 3.56
C GLN A 142 7.94 -3.81 4.56
N VAL A 143 9.00 -3.64 5.37
CA VAL A 143 9.13 -2.51 6.29
C VAL A 143 9.08 -1.19 5.51
N LEU A 144 9.81 -1.08 4.40
CA LEU A 144 9.80 0.13 3.57
C LEU A 144 8.41 0.42 2.97
N ALA A 145 7.70 -0.60 2.49
CA ALA A 145 6.34 -0.45 1.99
C ALA A 145 5.41 0.07 3.10
N MET A 146 5.50 -0.50 4.31
CA MET A 146 4.73 -0.05 5.47
C MET A 146 5.05 1.40 5.85
N LEU A 147 6.31 1.84 5.84
CA LEU A 147 6.64 3.26 6.10
C LEU A 147 6.00 4.21 5.07
N GLY A 148 5.91 3.76 3.81
CA GLY A 148 5.17 4.45 2.75
C GLY A 148 3.67 4.53 3.05
N TYR A 149 3.05 3.41 3.43
CA TYR A 149 1.67 3.36 3.88
C TYR A 149 1.40 4.23 5.12
N LEU A 150 2.36 4.32 6.05
CA LEU A 150 2.29 5.25 7.19
C LEU A 150 2.43 6.72 6.78
N GLY A 151 2.85 7.01 5.55
CA GLY A 151 2.93 8.36 5.02
C GLY A 151 4.16 9.12 5.50
N LEU A 152 5.24 8.40 5.84
CA LEU A 152 6.46 9.04 6.31
C LEU A 152 7.20 9.77 5.20
N SER A 153 7.79 10.92 5.55
CA SER A 153 8.63 11.69 4.63
C SER A 153 9.86 10.89 4.22
N ALA A 154 10.33 11.05 2.99
CA ALA A 154 11.62 10.49 2.56
C ALA A 154 12.83 11.13 3.30
N GLU A 155 12.58 12.22 4.04
CA GLU A 155 13.54 12.86 4.95
C GLU A 155 13.46 12.31 6.38
N THR A 156 12.58 11.34 6.67
CA THR A 156 12.52 10.69 7.98
C THR A 156 13.85 9.99 8.29
N PRO A 157 14.49 10.30 9.44
CA PRO A 157 15.68 9.58 9.88
C PRO A 157 15.36 8.13 10.21
N LEU A 158 16.19 7.21 9.71
CA LEU A 158 16.20 5.78 10.05
C LEU A 158 17.39 5.41 10.95
N GLY A 159 18.27 6.37 11.22
CA GLY A 159 19.49 6.28 12.02
C GLY A 159 20.23 7.62 11.99
N GLU A 160 21.42 7.69 12.61
CA GLU A 160 22.20 8.94 12.74
C GLU A 160 22.51 9.61 11.39
N ASP A 161 22.88 8.83 10.38
CA ASP A 161 23.26 9.31 9.04
C ASP A 161 22.48 8.62 7.90
N LEU A 162 21.26 8.16 8.19
CA LEU A 162 20.45 7.38 7.26
C LEU A 162 19.04 7.94 7.14
N LEU A 163 18.61 8.26 5.92
CA LEU A 163 17.25 8.73 5.64
C LEU A 163 16.42 7.66 4.94
N LEU A 164 15.10 7.77 5.02
CA LEU A 164 14.20 6.91 4.25
C LEU A 164 14.47 6.96 2.74
N SER A 165 14.80 8.14 2.21
CA SER A 165 15.21 8.30 0.80
C SER A 165 16.43 7.45 0.41
N ASP A 166 17.37 7.21 1.33
CA ASP A 166 18.49 6.30 1.07
C ASP A 166 18.02 4.87 0.89
N ALA A 167 17.13 4.42 1.77
CA ALA A 167 16.59 3.08 1.73
C ALA A 167 15.76 2.85 0.46
N ILE A 168 14.95 3.84 0.04
CA ILE A 168 14.21 3.80 -1.22
C ILE A 168 15.14 3.72 -2.44
N VAL A 169 16.23 4.51 -2.47
CA VAL A 169 17.23 4.44 -3.55
C VAL A 169 17.92 3.08 -3.58
N SER A 170 18.31 2.55 -2.42
CA SER A 170 18.95 1.23 -2.33
C SER A 170 17.99 0.11 -2.78
N ASN A 171 16.72 0.16 -2.37
CA ASN A 171 15.67 -0.75 -2.85
C ASN A 171 15.58 -0.72 -4.38
N ALA A 172 15.46 0.47 -5.00
CA ALA A 172 15.39 0.59 -6.45
C ALA A 172 16.66 0.07 -7.17
N LYS A 173 17.84 0.32 -6.61
CA LYS A 173 19.12 -0.20 -7.12
C LYS A 173 19.20 -1.73 -7.04
N ARG A 174 18.64 -2.33 -6.00
CA ARG A 174 18.67 -3.79 -5.74
C ARG A 174 17.48 -4.54 -6.33
N PHE A 175 16.52 -3.83 -6.92
CA PHE A 175 15.30 -4.41 -7.46
C PHE A 175 15.59 -5.54 -8.46
N SER A 176 14.96 -6.70 -8.22
CA SER A 176 15.05 -7.89 -9.06
C SER A 176 13.70 -8.60 -9.16
N PHE A 177 13.37 -9.07 -10.37
CA PHE A 177 12.16 -9.85 -10.65
C PHE A 177 12.17 -11.26 -10.05
N GLN A 178 13.29 -11.71 -9.48
CA GLN A 178 13.49 -13.07 -8.96
C GLN A 178 13.06 -13.27 -7.50
N LYS A 179 12.69 -12.19 -6.78
CA LYS A 179 12.30 -12.22 -5.37
C LYS A 179 10.79 -11.93 -5.21
N GLU A 180 10.31 -11.89 -3.96
CA GLU A 180 9.04 -11.27 -3.54
C GLU A 180 9.13 -9.76 -3.78
N TYR A 181 9.12 -9.37 -5.05
CA TYR A 181 9.33 -8.00 -5.46
C TYR A 181 8.12 -7.12 -5.15
N GLU A 182 6.96 -7.70 -4.82
CA GLU A 182 5.73 -6.96 -4.52
C GLU A 182 5.95 -5.88 -3.48
N TRP A 183 6.64 -6.21 -2.38
CA TRP A 183 6.99 -5.25 -1.35
C TRP A 183 7.99 -4.20 -1.82
N SER A 184 8.99 -4.62 -2.61
CA SER A 184 9.95 -3.69 -3.21
C SER A 184 9.19 -2.65 -4.04
N VAL A 185 8.27 -3.08 -4.90
CA VAL A 185 7.51 -2.20 -5.78
C VAL A 185 6.51 -1.34 -5.01
N LEU A 186 5.82 -1.88 -4.00
CA LEU A 186 4.91 -1.11 -3.15
C LEU A 186 5.65 0.05 -2.47
N ALA A 187 6.84 -0.19 -1.93
CA ALA A 187 7.68 0.88 -1.40
C ALA A 187 8.04 1.92 -2.48
N LEU A 188 8.44 1.48 -3.68
CA LEU A 188 8.79 2.39 -4.77
C LEU A 188 7.60 3.21 -5.28
N LEU A 189 6.39 2.65 -5.28
CA LEU A 189 5.17 3.30 -5.73
C LEU A 189 4.83 4.55 -4.91
N HIS A 190 5.11 4.55 -3.60
CA HIS A 190 4.91 5.73 -2.76
C HIS A 190 5.85 6.90 -3.13
N TYR A 191 7.05 6.63 -3.64
CA TYR A 191 8.11 7.65 -3.68
C TYR A 191 8.73 7.93 -5.05
N LEU A 192 8.55 7.07 -6.05
CA LEU A 192 9.14 7.25 -7.39
C LEU A 192 8.26 8.01 -8.40
N PRO A 193 6.92 7.86 -8.45
CA PRO A 193 6.13 8.55 -9.48
C PRO A 193 6.37 10.08 -9.49
N PRO A 194 6.46 10.73 -10.67
CA PRO A 194 6.10 10.21 -12.00
C PRO A 194 7.23 9.45 -12.73
N ILE A 195 8.33 9.09 -12.06
CA ILE A 195 9.40 8.30 -12.69
C ILE A 195 8.84 6.92 -13.09
N ARG A 196 8.76 6.67 -14.40
CA ARG A 196 8.18 5.44 -14.95
C ARG A 196 9.14 4.25 -15.00
N GLN A 197 10.43 4.55 -15.07
CA GLN A 197 11.49 3.59 -15.33
C GLN A 197 12.82 4.02 -14.72
N TRP A 198 13.62 3.04 -14.34
CA TRP A 198 14.94 3.21 -13.75
C TRP A 198 15.88 2.10 -14.22
N VAL A 199 17.16 2.23 -13.91
CA VAL A 199 18.15 1.17 -14.12
C VAL A 199 18.62 0.68 -12.77
N ASN A 200 18.56 -0.63 -12.54
CA ASN A 200 19.06 -1.23 -11.30
C ASN A 200 20.61 -1.34 -11.35
N ARG A 201 21.22 -1.76 -10.24
CA ARG A 201 22.69 -1.82 -10.10
C ARG A 201 23.37 -2.78 -11.09
N TRP A 202 22.62 -3.73 -11.64
CA TRP A 202 23.11 -4.70 -12.63
C TRP A 202 22.91 -4.21 -14.08
N GLY A 203 22.52 -2.95 -14.28
CA GLY A 203 22.30 -2.38 -15.61
C GLY A 203 20.98 -2.81 -16.26
N LYS A 204 20.10 -3.51 -15.53
CA LYS A 204 18.80 -3.95 -16.06
C LYS A 204 17.81 -2.79 -16.00
N ALA A 205 17.20 -2.49 -17.15
CA ALA A 205 16.09 -1.57 -17.24
C ALA A 205 14.87 -2.14 -16.49
N CYS A 206 14.29 -1.32 -15.62
CA CYS A 206 13.15 -1.64 -14.79
C CYS A 206 12.07 -0.58 -15.03
N SER A 207 10.81 -0.98 -15.09
CA SER A 207 9.68 -0.06 -15.26
C SER A 207 8.42 -0.66 -14.67
N PHE A 208 7.45 0.20 -14.34
CA PHE A 208 6.13 -0.25 -13.90
C PHE A 208 5.40 -1.06 -14.99
N ASP A 209 5.59 -0.73 -16.27
CA ASP A 209 5.09 -1.54 -17.39
C ASP A 209 5.73 -2.95 -17.42
N ALA A 210 7.04 -3.08 -17.15
CA ALA A 210 7.72 -4.36 -17.08
C ALA A 210 7.26 -5.20 -15.88
N ILE A 211 6.98 -4.55 -14.74
CA ILE A 211 6.41 -5.18 -13.55
C ILE A 211 5.00 -5.71 -13.83
N ALA A 212 4.14 -4.89 -14.45
CA ALA A 212 2.80 -5.33 -14.86
C ALA A 212 2.88 -6.54 -15.80
N HIS A 213 3.80 -6.52 -16.76
CA HIS A 213 3.99 -7.64 -17.68
C HIS A 213 4.46 -8.93 -17.00
N ASP A 214 5.34 -8.85 -15.98
CA ASP A 214 5.77 -10.02 -15.21
C ASP A 214 4.63 -10.59 -14.36
N LEU A 215 3.83 -9.72 -13.73
CA LEU A 215 2.67 -10.09 -12.92
C LEU A 215 1.72 -11.03 -13.67
N PHE A 216 1.41 -10.73 -14.93
CA PHE A 216 0.50 -11.55 -15.76
C PHE A 216 0.99 -12.97 -16.04
N ARG A 217 2.27 -13.26 -15.78
CA ARG A 217 2.90 -14.57 -16.03
C ARG A 217 3.02 -15.39 -14.76
N ARG A 218 2.75 -14.80 -13.60
CA ARG A 218 2.88 -15.47 -12.30
C ARG A 218 1.63 -16.30 -12.01
N PRO A 219 1.78 -17.51 -11.43
CA PRO A 219 0.63 -18.23 -10.91
C PRO A 219 -0.01 -17.47 -9.73
N TRP A 220 -1.33 -17.50 -9.66
CA TRP A 220 -2.13 -16.73 -8.69
C TRP A 220 -1.83 -17.02 -7.22
N ASP A 221 -1.42 -18.23 -6.90
CA ASP A 221 -1.17 -18.71 -5.55
C ASP A 221 0.31 -18.72 -5.17
N THR A 222 1.15 -18.03 -5.96
CA THR A 222 2.57 -17.84 -5.67
C THR A 222 2.82 -16.48 -5.02
N GLY A 223 3.87 -16.39 -4.20
CA GLY A 223 4.25 -15.17 -3.48
C GLY A 223 3.67 -15.09 -2.07
N ALA A 224 3.89 -13.95 -1.42
CA ALA A 224 3.49 -13.73 -0.03
C ALA A 224 1.97 -13.86 0.14
N CYS A 225 1.54 -14.38 1.30
CA CYS A 225 0.12 -14.49 1.68
C CYS A 225 -0.77 -15.17 0.61
N ASN A 226 -0.27 -16.25 0.01
CA ASN A 226 -0.97 -17.00 -1.05
C ASN A 226 -1.33 -16.14 -2.28
N GLY A 227 -0.48 -15.16 -2.62
CA GLY A 227 -0.60 -14.32 -3.80
C GLY A 227 -1.52 -13.10 -3.65
N SER A 228 -2.10 -12.87 -2.47
CA SER A 228 -2.94 -11.69 -2.22
C SER A 228 -2.16 -10.38 -2.42
N HIS A 229 -0.87 -10.33 -2.08
CA HIS A 229 -0.02 -9.16 -2.28
C HIS A 229 0.25 -8.84 -3.76
N LEU A 230 0.16 -9.82 -4.66
CA LEU A 230 0.23 -9.55 -6.10
C LEU A 230 -1.03 -8.78 -6.56
N CYS A 231 -2.20 -9.11 -6.02
CA CYS A 231 -3.43 -8.34 -6.26
C CYS A 231 -3.34 -6.94 -5.63
N GLN A 232 -2.82 -6.82 -4.41
CA GLN A 232 -2.58 -5.52 -3.76
C GLN A 232 -1.64 -4.65 -4.56
N LEU A 233 -0.55 -5.22 -5.10
CA LEU A 233 0.38 -4.51 -5.98
C LEU A 233 -0.32 -4.01 -7.25
N ALA A 234 -1.08 -4.88 -7.93
CA ALA A 234 -1.80 -4.53 -9.15
C ALA A 234 -2.82 -3.40 -8.92
N ALA A 235 -3.59 -3.49 -7.83
CA ALA A 235 -4.54 -2.47 -7.40
C ALA A 235 -3.83 -1.13 -7.10
N SER A 236 -2.73 -1.18 -6.36
CA SER A 236 -1.90 0.00 -6.03
C SER A 236 -1.33 0.68 -7.27
N MET A 237 -0.86 -0.10 -8.25
CA MET A 237 -0.36 0.44 -9.52
C MET A 237 -1.47 1.13 -10.33
N LEU A 238 -2.69 0.59 -10.35
CA LEU A 238 -3.83 1.23 -11.02
C LEU A 238 -4.25 2.53 -10.32
N ASN A 239 -4.39 2.50 -8.99
CA ASN A 239 -4.74 3.67 -8.18
C ASN A 239 -3.74 4.81 -8.37
N ILE A 240 -2.43 4.53 -8.32
CA ILE A 240 -1.40 5.55 -8.59
C ILE A 240 -1.42 6.00 -10.05
N ALA A 241 -1.74 5.10 -10.99
CA ALA A 241 -1.80 5.45 -12.40
C ALA A 241 -2.94 6.44 -12.72
N GLU A 242 -3.96 6.58 -11.87
CA GLU A 242 -4.99 7.63 -12.01
C GLU A 242 -4.42 9.03 -11.74
N GLN A 243 -3.39 9.13 -10.90
CA GLN A 243 -2.76 10.39 -10.50
C GLN A 243 -1.48 10.70 -11.29
N TYR A 244 -0.79 9.67 -11.77
CA TYR A 244 0.51 9.80 -12.43
C TYR A 244 0.59 8.89 -13.66
N GLU A 245 1.19 9.39 -14.73
CA GLU A 245 1.45 8.60 -15.93
C GLU A 245 2.61 7.61 -15.72
N ILE A 246 2.41 6.57 -14.89
CA ILE A 246 3.42 5.53 -14.63
C ILE A 246 3.30 4.30 -15.53
N LEU A 247 2.13 4.09 -16.13
CA LEU A 247 1.79 2.95 -16.97
C LEU A 247 1.39 3.38 -18.38
N THR A 248 1.58 2.49 -19.36
CA THR A 248 0.93 2.63 -20.67
C THR A 248 -0.54 2.19 -20.58
N ASP A 249 -1.39 2.69 -21.48
CA ASP A 249 -2.81 2.26 -21.56
C ASP A 249 -2.94 0.75 -21.72
N ARG A 250 -2.03 0.13 -22.47
CA ARG A 250 -1.97 -1.32 -22.64
C ARG A 250 -1.76 -2.03 -21.31
N SER A 251 -0.81 -1.58 -20.49
CA SER A 251 -0.54 -2.18 -19.18
C SER A 251 -1.68 -1.91 -18.20
N ARG A 252 -2.27 -0.70 -18.22
CA ARG A 252 -3.45 -0.36 -17.41
C ARG A 252 -4.61 -1.30 -17.71
N ASN A 253 -4.97 -1.48 -18.99
CA ASN A 253 -6.07 -2.36 -19.40
C ASN A 253 -5.82 -3.82 -18.99
N LYS A 254 -4.57 -4.28 -19.09
CA LYS A 254 -4.23 -5.64 -18.65
C LYS A 254 -4.27 -5.83 -17.13
N LEU A 255 -3.85 -4.83 -16.35
CA LEU A 255 -3.99 -4.86 -14.88
C LEU A 255 -5.46 -4.87 -14.47
N HIS A 256 -6.29 -4.07 -15.15
CA HIS A 256 -7.74 -4.09 -14.94
C HIS A 256 -8.33 -5.49 -15.20
N ALA A 257 -7.99 -6.10 -16.34
CA ALA A 257 -8.42 -7.46 -16.67
C ALA A 257 -7.90 -8.51 -15.67
N TYR A 258 -6.67 -8.36 -15.20
CA TYR A 258 -6.08 -9.22 -14.17
C TYR A 258 -6.87 -9.15 -12.85
N LEU A 259 -7.18 -7.95 -12.35
CA LEU A 259 -7.97 -7.80 -11.13
C LEU A 259 -9.41 -8.28 -11.30
N ALA A 260 -10.02 -8.10 -12.47
CA ALA A 260 -11.34 -8.64 -12.77
C ALA A 260 -11.35 -10.19 -12.75
N ASP A 261 -10.31 -10.86 -13.27
CA ASP A 261 -10.19 -12.33 -13.17
C ASP A 261 -10.00 -12.76 -11.70
N ALA A 262 -9.16 -12.05 -10.95
CA ALA A 262 -8.95 -12.31 -9.52
C ALA A 262 -10.26 -12.18 -8.71
N ALA A 263 -11.02 -11.12 -8.96
CA ALA A 263 -12.33 -10.86 -8.38
C ALA A 263 -13.34 -11.96 -8.73
N GLY A 264 -13.39 -12.39 -9.99
CA GLY A 264 -14.24 -13.49 -10.43
C GLY A 264 -13.89 -14.81 -9.73
N ARG A 265 -12.60 -15.09 -9.51
CA ARG A 265 -12.15 -16.26 -8.73
C ARG A 265 -12.59 -16.17 -7.27
N LEU A 266 -12.43 -15.00 -6.64
CA LEU A 266 -12.91 -14.79 -5.27
C LEU A 266 -14.42 -14.98 -5.17
N ALA A 267 -15.20 -14.44 -6.09
CA ALA A 267 -16.65 -14.62 -6.11
C ALA A 267 -17.05 -16.09 -6.20
N ASN A 268 -16.37 -16.86 -7.08
CA ASN A 268 -16.65 -18.28 -7.28
C ASN A 268 -16.21 -19.17 -6.10
N ASN A 269 -15.23 -18.71 -5.31
CA ASN A 269 -14.64 -19.48 -4.22
C ASN A 269 -14.93 -18.91 -2.82
N GLN A 270 -15.87 -17.95 -2.72
CA GLN A 270 -16.32 -17.42 -1.44
C GLN A 270 -17.16 -18.49 -0.71
N GLN A 271 -16.81 -18.77 0.53
CA GLN A 271 -17.49 -19.80 1.31
C GLN A 271 -18.88 -19.36 1.78
N ALA A 272 -19.65 -20.29 2.35
CA ALA A 272 -20.98 -19.99 2.87
C ALA A 272 -20.96 -18.91 3.96
N ASP A 273 -19.93 -18.91 4.80
CA ASP A 273 -19.71 -17.91 5.86
C ASP A 273 -19.24 -16.54 5.35
N GLY A 274 -19.01 -16.39 4.03
CA GLY A 274 -18.57 -15.15 3.39
C GLY A 274 -17.05 -14.99 3.31
N GLY A 275 -16.27 -15.84 3.99
CA GLY A 275 -14.81 -15.75 4.00
C GLY A 275 -14.13 -16.48 2.83
N TRP A 276 -12.81 -16.33 2.76
CA TRP A 276 -11.95 -17.05 1.82
C TRP A 276 -10.86 -17.85 2.54
N GLY A 277 -10.55 -19.02 1.97
CA GLY A 277 -9.44 -19.86 2.39
C GLY A 277 -8.20 -19.69 1.52
N ARG A 278 -7.14 -20.48 1.79
CA ARG A 278 -5.87 -20.41 1.04
C ARG A 278 -5.97 -20.81 -0.43
N MET A 279 -7.05 -21.51 -0.81
CA MET A 279 -7.30 -22.00 -2.17
C MET A 279 -8.16 -21.05 -3.02
N TRP A 280 -8.21 -19.76 -2.67
CA TRP A 280 -9.08 -18.74 -3.27
C TRP A 280 -9.00 -18.64 -4.81
N SER A 281 -7.86 -18.99 -5.43
CA SER A 281 -7.61 -18.83 -6.86
C SER A 281 -7.92 -20.07 -7.71
N ARG A 282 -8.14 -21.22 -7.08
CA ARG A 282 -8.37 -22.51 -7.75
C ARG A 282 -9.84 -22.91 -7.61
N PRO A 283 -10.44 -23.60 -8.60
CA PRO A 283 -11.77 -24.17 -8.43
C PRO A 283 -11.79 -25.09 -7.21
N ILE A 284 -12.75 -24.92 -6.32
CA ILE A 284 -12.94 -25.79 -5.15
C ILE A 284 -13.23 -27.21 -5.66
N PRO A 285 -12.36 -28.21 -5.41
CA PRO A 285 -12.66 -29.61 -5.74
C PRO A 285 -13.86 -30.10 -4.93
N ALA A 286 -14.54 -31.16 -5.39
CA ALA A 286 -15.48 -31.90 -4.56
C ALA A 286 -14.71 -32.59 -3.41
N GLY A 287 -14.53 -31.88 -2.29
CA GLY A 287 -13.73 -32.30 -1.15
C GLY A 287 -13.77 -31.27 -0.01
N PRO A 288 -13.10 -31.55 1.13
CA PRO A 288 -13.08 -30.64 2.27
C PRO A 288 -12.51 -29.28 1.86
N GLN A 289 -13.25 -28.23 2.16
CA GLN A 289 -12.83 -26.86 1.87
C GLN A 289 -11.64 -26.46 2.74
N SER A 290 -10.71 -25.66 2.20
CA SER A 290 -9.84 -24.88 3.08
C SER A 290 -10.76 -23.99 3.92
N PRO A 291 -10.66 -24.03 5.26
CA PRO A 291 -11.46 -23.17 6.10
C PRO A 291 -11.18 -21.71 5.72
N SER A 292 -12.24 -20.89 5.76
CA SER A 292 -12.10 -19.44 5.71
C SER A 292 -11.14 -18.99 6.80
N THR A 293 -10.27 -18.03 6.49
CA THR A 293 -9.35 -17.49 7.50
C THR A 293 -9.46 -15.96 7.51
N LEU A 294 -9.41 -15.38 8.70
CA LEU A 294 -9.43 -13.92 8.86
C LEU A 294 -8.30 -13.25 8.07
N HIS A 295 -7.14 -13.90 8.02
CA HIS A 295 -5.98 -13.47 7.25
C HIS A 295 -6.31 -13.31 5.76
N MET A 296 -6.75 -14.39 5.10
CA MET A 296 -7.03 -14.36 3.67
C MET A 296 -8.16 -13.39 3.34
N THR A 297 -9.22 -13.37 4.14
CA THR A 297 -10.35 -12.46 3.90
C THR A 297 -9.93 -10.99 4.04
N GLY A 298 -9.23 -10.63 5.12
CA GLY A 298 -8.73 -9.27 5.33
C GLY A 298 -7.85 -8.80 4.17
N HIS A 299 -6.85 -9.60 3.77
CA HIS A 299 -5.97 -9.23 2.65
C HIS A 299 -6.71 -9.02 1.32
N HIS A 300 -7.69 -9.87 1.00
CA HIS A 300 -8.40 -9.71 -0.25
C HIS A 300 -9.35 -8.51 -0.25
N LEU A 301 -9.96 -8.21 0.89
CA LEU A 301 -10.83 -7.03 1.01
C LEU A 301 -10.06 -5.73 0.80
N GLU A 302 -8.80 -5.61 1.23
CA GLU A 302 -8.04 -4.37 1.06
C GLU A 302 -7.91 -3.93 -0.39
N TRP A 303 -7.47 -4.82 -1.27
CA TRP A 303 -7.32 -4.47 -2.68
C TRP A 303 -8.68 -4.33 -3.37
N LEU A 304 -9.69 -5.11 -2.96
CA LEU A 304 -11.05 -4.99 -3.50
C LEU A 304 -11.65 -3.62 -3.21
N LEU A 305 -11.47 -3.10 -1.99
CA LEU A 305 -11.89 -1.75 -1.62
C LEU A 305 -11.09 -0.69 -2.38
N LEU A 306 -9.77 -0.90 -2.56
CA LEU A 306 -8.90 0.03 -3.28
C LEU A 306 -9.28 0.23 -4.76
N VAL A 307 -9.89 -0.78 -5.40
CA VAL A 307 -10.33 -0.72 -6.81
C VAL A 307 -11.84 -0.89 -6.99
N ARG A 308 -12.64 -0.64 -5.95
CA ARG A 308 -14.09 -0.82 -6.03
C ARG A 308 -14.76 0.02 -7.11
N HIS A 309 -14.26 1.23 -7.35
CA HIS A 309 -14.76 2.18 -8.35
C HIS A 309 -14.52 1.70 -9.78
N LEU A 310 -13.62 0.72 -9.96
CA LEU A 310 -13.41 0.05 -11.24
C LEU A 310 -14.49 -1.03 -11.50
N HIS A 311 -15.42 -1.26 -10.56
CA HIS A 311 -16.52 -2.24 -10.66
C HIS A 311 -16.05 -3.64 -11.07
N THR A 312 -14.84 -4.03 -10.62
CA THR A 312 -14.22 -5.32 -10.95
C THR A 312 -14.89 -6.50 -10.23
N THR A 313 -15.69 -6.23 -9.20
CA THR A 313 -16.30 -7.23 -8.32
C THR A 313 -17.75 -6.87 -8.01
N ASN A 314 -18.61 -7.89 -7.83
CA ASN A 314 -19.97 -7.71 -7.33
C ASN A 314 -19.95 -7.19 -5.88
N PRO A 315 -20.64 -6.08 -5.55
CA PRO A 315 -20.69 -5.52 -4.19
C PRO A 315 -21.06 -6.53 -3.11
N THR A 316 -22.00 -7.46 -3.39
CA THR A 316 -22.42 -8.50 -2.43
C THR A 316 -21.27 -9.43 -2.02
N VAL A 317 -20.28 -9.64 -2.90
CA VAL A 317 -19.09 -10.44 -2.56
C VAL A 317 -18.24 -9.71 -1.53
N ILE A 318 -18.10 -8.39 -1.64
CA ILE A 318 -17.37 -7.56 -0.67
C ILE A 318 -18.12 -7.54 0.66
N GLU A 319 -19.42 -7.26 0.64
CA GLU A 319 -20.30 -7.22 1.82
C GLU A 319 -20.22 -8.50 2.65
N ARG A 320 -20.36 -9.67 1.99
CA ARG A 320 -20.26 -10.97 2.68
C ARG A 320 -18.88 -11.20 3.31
N GLY A 321 -17.82 -10.73 2.67
CA GLY A 321 -16.47 -10.78 3.24
C GLY A 321 -16.31 -9.88 4.46
N ILE A 322 -16.90 -8.68 4.41
CA ILE A 322 -16.92 -7.75 5.55
C ILE A 322 -17.71 -8.34 6.72
N ASP A 323 -18.87 -8.94 6.46
CA ASP A 323 -19.69 -9.62 7.48
C ASP A 323 -18.93 -10.77 8.14
N TYR A 324 -18.19 -11.56 7.36
CA TYR A 324 -17.30 -12.59 7.89
C TYR A 324 -16.25 -12.00 8.84
N CYS A 325 -15.53 -10.95 8.41
CA CYS A 325 -14.52 -10.29 9.24
C CYS A 325 -15.15 -9.73 10.53
N ARG A 326 -16.29 -9.04 10.43
CA ARG A 326 -17.03 -8.48 11.56
C ARG A 326 -17.42 -9.57 12.56
N SER A 327 -18.00 -10.68 12.07
CA SER A 327 -18.41 -11.82 12.89
C SER A 327 -17.22 -12.43 13.64
N LYS A 328 -16.10 -12.65 12.96
CA LYS A 328 -14.89 -13.22 13.57
C LYS A 328 -14.25 -12.30 14.60
N LEU A 329 -14.15 -11.00 14.31
CA LEU A 329 -13.62 -10.02 15.24
C LEU A 329 -14.47 -9.93 16.52
N LEU A 330 -15.81 -9.95 16.40
CA LEU A 330 -16.72 -9.97 17.55
C LEU A 330 -16.62 -11.28 18.36
N SER A 331 -16.46 -12.41 17.69
CA SER A 331 -16.28 -13.71 18.34
C SER A 331 -15.01 -13.73 19.21
N LEU A 332 -13.91 -13.20 18.69
CA LEU A 332 -12.63 -13.07 19.42
C LEU A 332 -12.76 -12.19 20.66
N LEU A 333 -13.43 -11.04 20.55
CA LEU A 333 -13.67 -10.15 21.71
C LEU A 333 -14.46 -10.83 22.83
N ASN A 334 -15.43 -11.65 22.46
CA ASN A 334 -16.27 -12.35 23.43
C ASN A 334 -15.58 -13.58 24.04
N GLY A 335 -14.33 -13.87 23.67
CA GLY A 335 -13.59 -15.05 24.13
C GLY A 335 -14.13 -16.36 23.55
N ASN A 336 -14.86 -16.29 22.43
CA ASN A 336 -15.50 -17.44 21.79
C ASN A 336 -14.64 -18.10 20.70
N ASP A 337 -13.55 -17.45 20.28
CA ASP A 337 -12.57 -17.94 19.31
C ASP A 337 -11.15 -17.92 19.90
N ASP A 338 -10.23 -18.65 19.27
CA ASP A 338 -8.83 -18.80 19.71
C ASP A 338 -8.11 -17.42 19.80
N PRO A 339 -7.64 -17.00 20.99
CA PRO A 339 -6.91 -15.75 21.14
C PRO A 339 -5.53 -15.74 20.46
N GLN A 340 -5.03 -16.88 19.96
CA GLN A 340 -3.71 -17.00 19.31
C GLN A 340 -3.66 -16.52 17.85
N ILE A 341 -4.66 -15.77 17.37
CA ILE A 341 -4.58 -15.18 16.03
C ILE A 341 -3.44 -14.16 15.98
N SER A 342 -2.56 -14.30 14.99
CA SER A 342 -1.46 -13.36 14.79
C SER A 342 -1.97 -11.95 14.47
N LEU A 343 -1.18 -10.94 14.80
CA LEU A 343 -1.57 -9.54 14.67
C LEU A 343 -1.90 -9.13 13.24
N CYS A 344 -1.09 -9.56 12.26
CA CYS A 344 -1.27 -9.21 10.85
C CYS A 344 -2.71 -9.50 10.35
N PRO A 345 -3.26 -10.74 10.47
CA PRO A 345 -4.66 -11.03 10.16
C PRO A 345 -5.68 -10.09 10.81
N LEU A 346 -5.48 -9.74 12.08
CA LEU A 346 -6.40 -8.86 12.82
C LEU A 346 -6.37 -7.45 12.22
N VAL A 347 -5.17 -6.91 11.99
CA VAL A 347 -5.01 -5.54 11.47
C VAL A 347 -5.67 -5.38 10.10
N HIS A 348 -5.44 -6.31 9.17
CA HIS A 348 -6.05 -6.24 7.83
C HIS A 348 -7.58 -6.37 7.90
N ALA A 349 -8.11 -7.24 8.76
CA ALA A 349 -9.56 -7.39 8.93
C ALA A 349 -10.22 -6.15 9.56
N VAL A 350 -9.64 -5.60 10.64
CA VAL A 350 -10.18 -4.40 11.29
C VAL A 350 -10.13 -3.22 10.33
N LYS A 351 -9.00 -3.03 9.64
CA LYS A 351 -8.83 -1.97 8.67
C LYS A 351 -9.90 -2.02 7.59
N THR A 352 -10.11 -3.18 6.97
CA THR A 352 -11.07 -3.31 5.87
C THR A 352 -12.52 -3.08 6.32
N VAL A 353 -12.88 -3.49 7.53
CA VAL A 353 -14.20 -3.16 8.12
C VAL A 353 -14.33 -1.64 8.30
N ILE A 354 -13.33 -0.97 8.89
CA ILE A 354 -13.34 0.49 9.08
C ILE A 354 -13.43 1.24 7.75
N GLU A 355 -12.66 0.81 6.74
CA GLU A 355 -12.67 1.41 5.40
C GLU A 355 -14.01 1.20 4.69
N PHE A 356 -14.61 0.01 4.82
CA PHE A 356 -15.91 -0.27 4.24
C PHE A 356 -17.03 0.53 4.89
N ASP A 357 -17.05 0.65 6.21
CA ASP A 357 -18.08 1.42 6.92
C ASP A 357 -18.05 2.90 6.50
N ARG A 358 -16.85 3.50 6.34
CA ARG A 358 -16.69 4.86 5.77
C ARG A 358 -17.32 5.00 4.39
N LEU A 359 -17.10 3.99 3.54
CA LEU A 359 -17.60 3.98 2.17
C LEU A 359 -19.13 3.93 2.10
N GLY A 360 -19.79 3.37 3.11
CA GLY A 360 -21.24 3.32 3.21
C GLY A 360 -21.85 4.67 3.59
N GLU A 361 -21.18 5.45 4.43
CA GLU A 361 -21.65 6.76 4.88
C GLU A 361 -21.59 7.82 3.76
N GLU A 362 -20.48 7.89 3.02
CA GLU A 362 -20.34 8.87 1.93
C GLU A 362 -21.35 8.65 0.78
N ALA A 363 -21.74 7.40 0.51
CA ALA A 363 -22.74 7.08 -0.51
C ALA A 363 -24.14 7.58 -0.16
N THR A 364 -24.44 7.81 1.12
CA THR A 364 -25.74 8.34 1.56
C THR A 364 -25.86 9.86 1.42
N ASP A 365 -24.74 10.58 1.30
CA ASP A 365 -24.73 12.04 1.23
C ASP A 365 -24.62 12.62 -0.19
N GLU A 366 -24.17 11.86 -1.21
CA GLU A 366 -23.94 12.44 -2.55
C GLU A 366 -24.49 11.71 -3.82
N ASP A 367 -25.17 10.56 -3.79
CA ASP A 367 -25.68 9.98 -5.05
C ASP A 367 -26.96 9.11 -4.94
N PRO A 368 -28.10 9.48 -5.59
CA PRO A 368 -29.31 8.66 -5.61
C PRO A 368 -29.21 7.40 -6.51
N ALA A 369 -28.03 7.08 -7.07
CA ALA A 369 -27.86 5.92 -7.94
C ALA A 369 -27.82 4.55 -7.22
N PHE A 370 -27.87 4.52 -5.87
CA PHE A 370 -27.79 3.31 -5.05
C PHE A 370 -29.10 2.91 -4.32
N SER A 371 -30.25 3.50 -4.66
CA SER A 371 -31.57 3.07 -4.13
C SER A 371 -32.31 2.08 -5.02
#